data_AF-M4CJT6-F1
#
_entry.id   AF-M4CJT6-F1
#
_cell.length_a   1.000
_cell.length_b   1.000
_cell.length_c   1.000
_cell.angle_alpha   90.00
_cell.angle_beta   90.00
_cell.angle_gamma   90.00
#
_symmetry.space_group_name_H-M   'P 1'
#
loop_
_entity.id
_entity.type
_entity.pdbx_description
1 polymer ?
#
loop_
_entity_poly.entity_id
_entity_poly.type
_entity_poly.pdbx_seq_one_letter_code
_entity_poly.pdbx_strand_id
1 'polypeptide(L)'
;MEEEESLLEEVHLECTRVEVSLERKLLRSNTLVKLTLSREYCLEVDRVYFPALKSLSLLTVGGLDYNNYRRLIKGCPLLEELFITDIGADAVDPYPPCCTASVKSASIKRLVVSVDMPYGGPRNEHSFRDLHYQSYVKAPSLVYLDYSSHVFMNYRFLDLDSLAEVRLNLKLWDHHKPIYGDVTNLAAGISNITTLHLSPDSLEVCM
;
A
#
# COMPACT_ATOMS: atom_id res chain seq x y z
N MET A 1 19.97 -33.84 -21.84
CA MET A 1 20.32 -32.92 -20.75
C MET A 1 19.14 -31.99 -20.62
N GLU A 2 18.22 -32.34 -19.73
CA GLU A 2 17.14 -31.46 -19.32
C GLU A 2 17.81 -30.32 -18.53
N GLU A 3 17.76 -29.11 -19.08
CA GLU A 3 17.97 -27.91 -18.27
C GLU A 3 16.83 -27.90 -17.26
N GLU A 4 17.16 -28.17 -16.01
CA GLU A 4 16.32 -27.91 -14.86
C GLU A 4 16.06 -26.40 -14.85
N GLU A 5 15.03 -25.95 -15.58
CA GLU A 5 14.53 -24.58 -15.53
C GLU A 5 14.19 -24.31 -14.07
N SER A 6 15.09 -23.63 -13.36
CA SER A 6 14.86 -23.26 -11.96
C SER A 6 13.59 -22.41 -11.92
N LEU A 7 12.51 -22.96 -11.36
CA LEU A 7 11.26 -22.25 -11.18
C LEU A 7 11.51 -21.13 -10.17
N LEU A 8 11.56 -19.88 -10.64
CA LEU A 8 11.71 -18.73 -9.76
C LEU A 8 10.39 -18.54 -9.00
N GLU A 9 10.38 -18.88 -7.72
CA GLU A 9 9.23 -18.77 -6.82
C GLU A 9 9.23 -17.45 -6.02
N GLU A 10 10.41 -16.98 -5.63
CA GLU A 10 10.60 -15.75 -4.87
C GLU A 10 11.60 -14.83 -5.56
N VAL A 11 11.21 -13.56 -5.75
CA VAL A 11 12.07 -12.54 -6.35
C VAL A 11 12.05 -11.28 -5.48
N HIS A 12 13.23 -10.82 -5.10
CA HIS A 12 13.45 -9.53 -4.45
C HIS A 12 14.25 -8.63 -5.39
N LEU A 13 13.69 -7.48 -5.74
CA LEU A 13 14.33 -6.48 -6.56
C LEU A 13 14.53 -5.21 -5.73
N GLU A 14 15.75 -4.68 -5.78
CA GLU A 14 16.11 -3.37 -5.26
C GLU A 14 16.78 -2.58 -6.38
N CYS A 15 16.25 -1.39 -6.70
CA CYS A 15 16.76 -0.56 -7.79
C CYS A 15 17.26 0.79 -7.28
N THR A 16 18.57 1.04 -7.34
CA THR A 16 19.17 2.25 -6.74
C THR A 16 19.40 3.41 -7.72
N ARG A 17 19.19 3.24 -9.04
CA ARG A 17 19.34 4.30 -10.07
C ARG A 17 18.54 4.03 -11.35
N VAL A 18 17.95 5.09 -11.91
CA VAL A 18 17.40 5.33 -13.26
C VAL A 18 16.61 4.16 -13.86
N GLU A 19 15.27 4.27 -13.77
CA GLU A 19 14.26 3.58 -14.59
C GLU A 19 14.64 2.17 -15.10
N VAL A 20 14.65 1.19 -14.19
CA VAL A 20 14.74 -0.21 -14.62
C VAL A 20 13.36 -0.68 -15.08
N SER A 21 13.24 -1.00 -16.37
CA SER A 21 12.09 -1.73 -16.90
C SER A 21 12.18 -3.20 -16.49
N LEU A 22 11.17 -3.71 -15.78
CA LEU A 22 11.10 -5.13 -15.47
C LEU A 22 10.93 -5.96 -16.76
N GLU A 23 11.68 -7.07 -16.86
CA GLU A 23 11.58 -7.95 -18.01
C GLU A 23 10.17 -8.50 -18.19
N ARG A 24 9.68 -8.53 -19.44
CA ARG A 24 8.35 -9.06 -19.78
C ARG A 24 8.12 -10.50 -19.33
N LYS A 25 9.18 -11.31 -19.25
CA LYS A 25 9.11 -12.69 -18.76
C LYS A 25 8.77 -12.73 -17.28
N LEU A 26 9.42 -11.88 -16.47
CA LEU A 26 9.13 -11.76 -15.05
C LEU A 26 7.69 -11.30 -14.85
N LEU A 27 7.26 -10.24 -15.54
CA LEU A 27 5.91 -9.66 -15.44
C LEU A 27 4.76 -10.62 -15.82
N ARG A 28 5.07 -11.78 -16.42
CA ARG A 28 4.10 -12.80 -16.84
C ARG A 28 4.42 -14.18 -16.25
N SER A 29 5.24 -14.23 -15.20
CA SER A 29 5.65 -15.47 -14.56
C SER A 29 4.44 -16.17 -13.94
N ASN A 30 4.29 -17.46 -14.25
CA ASN A 30 3.26 -18.33 -13.70
C ASN A 30 3.74 -19.15 -12.49
N THR A 31 5.02 -19.04 -12.13
CA THR A 31 5.63 -19.73 -10.98
C THR A 31 5.91 -18.80 -9.82
N LEU A 32 5.95 -17.48 -10.07
CA LEU A 32 6.32 -16.50 -9.05
C LEU A 32 5.22 -16.41 -7.99
N VAL A 33 5.57 -16.78 -6.75
CA VAL A 33 4.69 -16.79 -5.58
C VAL A 33 4.90 -15.53 -4.72
N LYS A 34 6.13 -15.02 -4.68
CA LYS A 34 6.49 -13.85 -3.87
C LYS A 34 7.32 -12.84 -4.66
N LEU A 35 6.89 -11.58 -4.62
CA LEU A 35 7.57 -10.47 -5.28
C LEU A 35 7.78 -9.35 -4.27
N THR A 36 9.02 -8.88 -4.16
CA THR A 36 9.34 -7.64 -3.46
C THR A 36 9.96 -6.65 -4.43
N LEU A 37 9.40 -5.46 -4.48
CA LEU A 37 9.90 -4.32 -5.23
C LEU A 37 10.31 -3.24 -4.25
N SER A 38 11.50 -2.69 -4.40
CA SER A 38 11.96 -1.58 -3.57
C SER A 38 12.66 -0.48 -4.39
N ARG A 39 12.42 0.79 -4.04
CA ARG A 39 12.94 1.98 -4.73
C ARG A 39 12.35 2.21 -6.13
N GLU A 40 13.07 2.85 -7.05
CA GLU A 40 12.51 3.38 -8.28
C GLU A 40 12.33 2.33 -9.39
N TYR A 41 11.10 2.21 -9.92
CA TYR A 41 10.81 1.40 -11.10
C TYR A 41 9.88 2.12 -12.08
N CYS A 42 10.17 1.98 -13.37
CA CYS A 42 9.20 2.28 -14.42
C CYS A 42 8.48 0.98 -14.79
N LEU A 43 7.24 0.83 -14.33
CA LEU A 43 6.42 -0.32 -14.62
C LEU A 43 5.41 0.05 -15.71
N GLU A 44 5.62 -0.42 -16.93
CA GLU A 44 4.55 -0.45 -17.94
C GLU A 44 3.59 -1.60 -17.63
N VAL A 45 2.59 -1.35 -16.76
CA VAL A 45 1.73 -2.40 -16.19
C VAL A 45 0.68 -2.95 -17.18
N ASP A 46 0.63 -2.46 -18.43
CA ASP A 46 -0.28 -2.97 -19.46
C ASP A 46 -0.04 -4.45 -19.84
N ARG A 47 0.95 -5.11 -19.25
CA ARG A 47 1.32 -6.51 -19.52
C ARG A 47 1.52 -7.38 -18.28
N VAL A 48 1.16 -6.90 -17.10
CA VAL A 48 1.45 -7.59 -15.84
C VAL A 48 0.38 -8.63 -15.52
N TYR A 49 0.82 -9.87 -15.33
CA TYR A 49 -0.04 -10.99 -14.95
C TYR A 49 0.77 -12.01 -14.15
N PHE A 50 0.51 -12.07 -12.85
CA PHE A 50 1.15 -13.00 -11.94
C PHE A 50 0.11 -13.96 -11.35
N PRO A 51 -0.28 -15.03 -12.08
CA PRO A 51 -1.38 -15.90 -11.68
C PRO A 51 -1.11 -16.70 -10.40
N ALA A 52 0.16 -16.93 -10.05
CA ALA A 52 0.55 -17.69 -8.86
C ALA A 52 0.98 -16.81 -7.66
N LEU A 53 1.02 -15.48 -7.83
CA LEU A 53 1.56 -14.59 -6.80
C LEU A 53 0.62 -14.51 -5.60
N LYS A 54 1.14 -14.88 -4.44
CA LYS A 54 0.45 -14.86 -3.15
C LYS A 54 0.92 -13.72 -2.25
N SER A 55 2.16 -13.26 -2.39
CA SER A 55 2.71 -12.19 -1.57
C SER A 55 3.37 -11.11 -2.43
N LEU A 56 2.98 -9.86 -2.20
CA LEU A 56 3.56 -8.68 -2.86
C LEU A 56 4.01 -7.67 -1.81
N SER A 57 5.27 -7.25 -1.88
CA SER A 57 5.84 -6.21 -1.04
C SER A 57 6.32 -5.04 -1.89
N LEU A 58 5.83 -3.84 -1.58
CA LEU A 58 6.18 -2.57 -2.21
C LEU A 58 6.86 -1.69 -1.15
N LEU A 59 8.18 -1.54 -1.24
CA LEU A 59 9.02 -0.86 -0.25
C LEU A 59 9.62 0.43 -0.82
N THR A 60 9.02 1.58 -0.50
CA THR A 60 9.39 2.92 -0.98
C THR A 60 9.55 2.92 -2.51
N VAL A 61 8.49 2.53 -3.22
CA VAL A 61 8.53 2.35 -4.68
C VAL A 61 8.22 3.65 -5.41
N GLY A 62 9.25 4.28 -5.99
CA GLY A 62 9.09 5.44 -6.88
C GLY A 62 8.68 5.03 -8.30
N GLY A 63 7.99 5.90 -9.03
CA GLY A 63 7.57 5.66 -10.43
C GLY A 63 6.33 4.76 -10.62
N LEU A 64 5.72 4.28 -9.54
CA LEU A 64 4.46 3.51 -9.58
C LEU A 64 3.25 4.43 -9.35
N ASP A 65 2.72 5.01 -10.44
CA ASP A 65 1.50 5.83 -10.34
C ASP A 65 0.25 5.03 -9.94
N TYR A 66 -0.83 5.75 -9.60
CA TYR A 66 -2.11 5.15 -9.19
C TYR A 66 -2.69 4.12 -10.18
N ASN A 67 -2.61 4.41 -11.49
CA ASN A 67 -3.17 3.54 -12.51
C ASN A 67 -2.36 2.26 -12.65
N ASN A 68 -1.04 2.36 -12.63
CA ASN A 68 -0.11 1.25 -12.68
C ASN A 68 -0.22 0.37 -11.44
N TYR A 69 -0.29 0.97 -10.25
CA TYR A 69 -0.55 0.23 -9.02
C TYR A 69 -1.89 -0.54 -9.09
N ARG A 70 -2.97 0.10 -9.53
CA ARG A 70 -4.29 -0.57 -9.65
C ARG A 70 -4.24 -1.73 -10.63
N ARG A 71 -3.49 -1.61 -11.73
CA ARG A 71 -3.29 -2.69 -12.70
C ARG A 71 -2.45 -3.83 -12.11
N LEU A 72 -1.44 -3.53 -11.31
CA LEU A 72 -0.57 -4.51 -10.67
C LEU A 72 -1.39 -5.40 -9.73
N ILE A 73 -2.20 -4.80 -8.85
CA ILE A 73 -3.09 -5.56 -7.96
C ILE A 73 -4.08 -6.41 -8.74
N LYS A 74 -4.68 -5.89 -9.81
CA LYS A 74 -5.59 -6.66 -10.69
C LYS A 74 -4.90 -7.81 -11.42
N GLY A 75 -3.62 -7.67 -11.73
CA GLY A 75 -2.80 -8.70 -12.38
C GLY A 75 -2.44 -9.87 -11.46
N CYS A 76 -2.72 -9.78 -10.16
CA CYS A 76 -2.39 -10.78 -9.15
C CYS A 76 -3.67 -11.40 -8.56
N PRO A 77 -4.37 -12.31 -9.27
CA PRO A 77 -5.68 -12.81 -8.85
C PRO A 77 -5.64 -13.61 -7.54
N LEU A 78 -4.52 -14.26 -7.20
CA LEU A 78 -4.36 -15.09 -6.00
C LEU A 78 -3.61 -14.38 -4.86
N LEU A 79 -3.47 -13.04 -4.91
CA LEU A 79 -2.71 -12.28 -3.93
C LEU A 79 -3.34 -12.34 -2.53
N GLU A 80 -2.67 -12.98 -1.57
CA GLU A 80 -3.13 -13.15 -0.19
C GLU A 80 -2.52 -12.12 0.77
N GLU A 81 -1.28 -11.72 0.53
CA GLU A 81 -0.53 -10.79 1.38
C GLU A 81 -0.04 -9.58 0.57
N LEU A 82 -0.33 -8.38 1.09
CA LEU A 82 0.13 -7.11 0.52
C LEU A 82 0.81 -6.27 1.59
N PHE A 83 2.08 -5.94 1.35
CA PHE A 83 2.88 -5.07 2.20
C PHE A 83 3.20 -3.79 1.42
N ILE A 84 2.77 -2.65 1.95
CA ILE A 84 3.04 -1.33 1.39
C ILE A 84 3.79 -0.55 2.46
N THR A 85 5.00 -0.15 2.13
CA THR A 85 5.81 0.69 3.01
C THR A 85 6.29 1.87 2.19
N ASP A 86 6.12 3.06 2.72
CA ASP A 86 6.63 4.29 2.13
C ASP A 86 7.20 5.14 3.25
N ILE A 87 8.51 4.99 3.45
CA ILE A 87 9.27 5.69 4.48
C ILE A 87 10.25 6.59 3.71
N GLY A 88 9.75 7.74 3.29
CA GLY A 88 10.54 8.84 2.73
C GLY A 88 11.31 8.52 1.46
N ALA A 89 10.65 8.52 0.31
CA ALA A 89 11.33 8.81 -0.96
C ALA A 89 12.01 10.19 -0.85
N ASP A 90 13.25 10.35 -1.30
CA ASP A 90 13.94 11.66 -1.30
C ASP A 90 13.02 12.73 -1.92
N ALA A 91 13.07 13.97 -1.40
CA ALA A 91 12.19 15.11 -1.73
C ALA A 91 12.12 15.55 -3.21
N VAL A 92 12.67 14.75 -4.11
CA VAL A 92 12.79 14.95 -5.55
C VAL A 92 11.72 14.17 -6.32
N ASP A 93 11.11 13.12 -5.75
CA ASP A 93 9.99 12.41 -6.42
C ASP A 93 8.69 13.23 -6.27
N PRO A 94 8.16 13.82 -7.36
CA PRO A 94 6.97 14.65 -7.31
C PRO A 94 5.66 13.86 -7.10
N TYR A 95 5.71 12.53 -7.16
CA TYR A 95 4.53 11.68 -7.02
C TYR A 95 4.77 10.62 -5.95
N PRO A 96 4.47 10.93 -4.67
CA PRO A 96 4.49 9.88 -3.67
C PRO A 96 3.54 8.78 -4.09
N PRO A 97 3.94 7.51 -3.86
CA PRO A 97 3.25 6.39 -4.46
C PRO A 97 1.79 6.39 -4.01
N CYS A 98 0.89 6.65 -4.98
CA CYS A 98 -0.56 6.68 -4.80
C CYS A 98 -1.16 5.32 -4.37
N CYS A 99 -0.30 4.32 -4.13
CA CYS A 99 -0.65 2.96 -3.73
C CYS A 99 -1.17 2.88 -2.28
N THR A 100 -0.86 3.87 -1.45
CA THR A 100 -1.21 3.90 -0.01
C THR A 100 -2.70 4.16 0.24
N ALA A 101 -3.40 4.67 -0.77
CA ALA A 101 -4.76 5.19 -0.65
C ALA A 101 -5.84 4.25 -1.19
N SER A 102 -5.51 3.13 -1.84
CA SER A 102 -6.54 2.28 -2.46
C SER A 102 -6.15 0.81 -2.49
N VAL A 103 -6.96 -0.06 -1.91
CA VAL A 103 -6.83 -1.51 -2.08
C VAL A 103 -8.18 -2.07 -2.50
N LYS A 104 -8.21 -2.78 -3.63
CA LYS A 104 -9.40 -3.50 -4.09
C LYS A 104 -9.02 -4.90 -4.56
N SER A 105 -9.20 -5.89 -3.69
CA SER A 105 -8.93 -7.28 -4.02
C SER A 105 -9.80 -8.21 -3.18
N ALA A 106 -10.36 -9.24 -3.81
CA ALA A 106 -11.14 -10.25 -3.10
C ALA A 106 -10.27 -11.35 -2.47
N SER A 107 -9.00 -11.50 -2.88
CA SER A 107 -8.10 -12.55 -2.43
C SER A 107 -7.22 -12.16 -1.24
N ILE A 108 -7.01 -10.85 -1.01
CA ILE A 108 -6.13 -10.37 0.05
C ILE A 108 -6.72 -10.72 1.42
N LYS A 109 -5.91 -11.43 2.21
CA LYS A 109 -6.19 -11.84 3.60
C LYS A 109 -5.40 -11.01 4.61
N ARG A 110 -4.24 -10.49 4.20
CA ARG A 110 -3.35 -9.71 5.06
C ARG A 110 -2.91 -8.44 4.35
N LEU A 111 -3.17 -7.29 4.98
CA LEU A 111 -2.75 -5.98 4.48
C LEU A 111 -1.91 -5.28 5.55
N VAL A 112 -0.71 -4.86 5.16
CA VAL A 112 0.18 -4.04 5.98
C VAL A 112 0.50 -2.77 5.22
N VAL A 113 0.18 -1.62 5.80
CA VAL A 113 0.41 -0.29 5.24
C VAL A 113 1.18 0.54 6.27
N SER A 114 2.37 1.00 5.91
CA SER A 114 3.19 1.87 6.76
C SER A 114 3.71 3.05 5.95
N VAL A 115 3.11 4.21 6.15
CA VAL A 115 3.31 5.38 5.29
C VAL A 115 3.62 6.58 6.17
N ASP A 116 4.85 7.04 6.10
CA ASP A 116 5.32 8.22 6.83
C ASP A 116 5.61 9.32 5.83
N MET A 117 4.55 10.05 5.46
CA MET A 117 4.53 11.02 4.36
C MET A 117 4.39 12.46 4.88
N PRO A 118 5.49 13.13 5.30
CA PRO A 118 5.46 14.53 5.73
C PRO A 118 5.77 15.51 4.56
N TYR A 119 5.45 15.18 3.29
CA TYR A 119 5.85 16.02 2.17
C TYR A 119 4.87 17.16 1.85
N GLY A 120 5.24 18.32 2.35
CA GLY A 120 5.01 19.60 1.71
C GLY A 120 6.11 20.53 2.17
N GLY A 121 7.23 20.42 1.47
CA GLY A 121 8.29 21.40 1.59
C GLY A 121 7.76 22.79 1.19
N PRO A 122 8.46 23.86 1.59
CA PRO A 122 8.02 25.26 1.44
C PRO A 122 7.80 25.73 -0.02
N ARG A 123 7.96 24.86 -1.02
CA ARG A 123 7.76 25.14 -2.45
C ARG A 123 6.50 24.52 -3.05
N ASN A 124 5.82 23.60 -2.36
CA ASN A 124 4.62 22.93 -2.86
C ASN A 124 3.41 23.26 -1.97
N GLU A 125 2.84 24.46 -2.16
CA GLU A 125 1.60 24.90 -1.48
C GLU A 125 0.37 24.04 -1.82
N HIS A 126 0.48 23.16 -2.83
CA HIS A 126 -0.59 22.29 -3.32
C HIS A 126 -0.59 20.85 -2.75
N SER A 127 0.44 20.36 -2.02
CA SER A 127 0.68 18.90 -1.98
C SER A 127 0.01 18.09 -0.86
N PHE A 128 -0.33 18.65 0.30
CA PHE A 128 -0.82 17.82 1.43
C PHE A 128 -2.27 17.34 1.27
N ARG A 129 -3.15 18.22 0.79
CA ARG A 129 -4.60 18.00 0.87
C ARG A 129 -5.12 17.04 -0.19
N ASP A 130 -4.54 17.12 -1.39
CA ASP A 130 -4.98 16.33 -2.54
C ASP A 130 -4.54 14.85 -2.45
N LEU A 131 -3.39 14.59 -1.82
CA LEU A 131 -2.86 13.24 -1.63
C LEU A 131 -3.49 12.50 -0.44
N HIS A 132 -3.95 13.22 0.58
CA HIS A 132 -4.56 12.65 1.79
C HIS A 132 -6.08 12.82 1.86
N TYR A 133 -6.72 13.03 0.71
CA TYR A 133 -8.17 13.22 0.64
C TYR A 133 -8.96 11.96 1.03
N GLN A 134 -8.51 10.77 0.60
CA GLN A 134 -9.24 9.54 0.84
C GLN A 134 -8.35 8.31 0.91
N SER A 135 -8.56 7.47 1.93
CA SER A 135 -8.12 6.08 1.94
C SER A 135 -9.29 5.15 1.62
N TYR A 136 -9.09 4.20 0.72
CA TYR A 136 -10.09 3.26 0.22
C TYR A 136 -9.60 1.82 0.37
N VAL A 137 -10.37 0.97 1.03
CA VAL A 137 -10.08 -0.46 1.13
C VAL A 137 -11.38 -1.22 0.88
N LYS A 138 -11.36 -2.13 -0.11
CA LYS A 138 -12.44 -3.10 -0.36
C LYS A 138 -11.84 -4.49 -0.50
N ALA A 139 -11.95 -5.27 0.56
CA ALA A 139 -11.28 -6.56 0.66
C ALA A 139 -12.10 -7.57 1.51
N PRO A 140 -13.07 -8.28 0.91
CA PRO A 140 -13.98 -9.19 1.63
C PRO A 140 -13.31 -10.34 2.36
N SER A 141 -12.12 -10.76 1.93
CA SER A 141 -11.36 -11.84 2.57
C SER A 141 -10.30 -11.34 3.55
N LEU A 142 -10.24 -10.04 3.83
CA LEU A 142 -9.22 -9.46 4.70
C LEU A 142 -9.46 -9.92 6.14
N VAL A 143 -8.46 -10.54 6.75
CA VAL A 143 -8.49 -11.05 8.14
C VAL A 143 -7.60 -10.23 9.06
N TYR A 144 -6.51 -9.69 8.53
CA TYR A 144 -5.52 -8.90 9.28
C TYR A 144 -5.22 -7.58 8.58
N LEU A 145 -5.33 -6.49 9.34
CA LEU A 145 -4.95 -5.14 8.91
C LEU A 145 -3.93 -4.55 9.89
N ASP A 146 -2.79 -4.12 9.37
CA ASP A 146 -1.85 -3.26 10.09
C ASP A 146 -1.70 -1.96 9.31
N TYR A 147 -2.19 -0.87 9.88
CA TYR A 147 -2.36 0.39 9.20
C TYR A 147 -1.71 1.53 9.99
N SER A 148 -0.62 2.06 9.45
CA SER A 148 0.16 3.15 10.00
C SER A 148 0.27 4.29 9.01
N SER A 149 -0.33 5.44 9.32
CA SER A 149 -0.27 6.64 8.46
C SER A 149 -0.62 7.92 9.21
N HIS A 150 -0.41 9.07 8.57
CA HIS A 150 -1.13 10.28 8.96
C HIS A 150 -2.63 10.14 8.66
N VAL A 151 -3.48 10.80 9.45
CA VAL A 151 -4.94 10.70 9.27
C VAL A 151 -5.37 11.28 7.91
N PHE A 152 -6.20 10.53 7.17
CA PHE A 152 -6.80 10.98 5.91
C PHE A 152 -8.08 11.79 6.17
N MET A 153 -8.47 12.66 5.24
CA MET A 153 -9.72 13.43 5.35
C MET A 153 -10.96 12.52 5.32
N ASN A 154 -10.90 11.38 4.64
CA ASN A 154 -11.98 10.42 4.61
C ASN A 154 -11.45 8.98 4.48
N TYR A 155 -12.19 8.04 5.05
CA TYR A 155 -11.95 6.60 4.92
C TYR A 155 -13.14 5.93 4.24
N ARG A 156 -12.86 4.96 3.36
CA ARG A 156 -13.86 4.13 2.68
C ARG A 156 -13.45 2.68 2.79
N PHE A 157 -13.64 2.12 3.97
CA PHE A 157 -13.34 0.74 4.29
C PHE A 157 -14.64 -0.06 4.15
N LEU A 158 -14.72 -0.86 3.09
CA LEU A 158 -15.93 -1.51 2.62
C LEU A 158 -15.71 -3.02 2.53
N ASP A 159 -16.75 -3.81 2.81
CA ASP A 159 -16.74 -5.26 2.74
C ASP A 159 -15.54 -5.84 3.51
N LEU A 160 -15.47 -5.57 4.82
CA LEU A 160 -14.40 -6.07 5.71
C LEU A 160 -14.96 -7.07 6.74
N ASP A 161 -15.99 -7.83 6.37
CA ASP A 161 -16.73 -8.70 7.30
C ASP A 161 -15.88 -9.85 7.87
N SER A 162 -14.78 -10.20 7.19
CA SER A 162 -13.83 -11.23 7.63
C SER A 162 -12.73 -10.69 8.56
N LEU A 163 -12.66 -9.38 8.78
CA LEU A 163 -11.56 -8.72 9.47
C LEU A 163 -11.59 -9.06 10.96
N ALA A 164 -10.53 -9.69 11.45
CA ALA A 164 -10.44 -10.15 12.83
C ALA A 164 -9.47 -9.30 13.65
N GLU A 165 -8.28 -9.02 13.11
CA GLU A 165 -7.24 -8.26 13.81
C GLU A 165 -6.92 -6.97 13.08
N VAL A 166 -6.94 -5.87 13.85
CA VAL A 166 -6.57 -4.54 13.38
C VAL A 166 -5.50 -3.94 14.29
N ARG A 167 -4.46 -3.40 13.68
CA ARG A 167 -3.46 -2.56 14.31
C ARG A 167 -3.51 -1.18 13.66
N LEU A 168 -3.77 -0.15 14.46
CA LEU A 168 -3.77 1.23 13.99
C LEU A 168 -2.63 2.00 14.64
N ASN A 169 -1.88 2.69 13.79
CA ASN A 169 -0.91 3.70 14.19
C ASN A 169 -1.17 5.00 13.39
N LEU A 170 -2.13 5.78 13.85
CA LEU A 170 -2.54 7.02 13.21
C LEU A 170 -1.81 8.20 13.81
N LYS A 171 -1.19 9.03 12.97
CA LYS A 171 -0.55 10.28 13.36
C LYS A 171 -1.44 11.46 12.99
N LEU A 172 -1.60 12.40 13.90
CA LEU A 172 -2.18 13.70 13.57
C LEU A 172 -1.16 14.51 12.77
N TRP A 173 -1.68 15.40 11.91
CA TRP A 173 -0.86 16.37 11.22
C TRP A 173 -0.34 17.41 12.22
N ASP A 174 0.97 17.42 12.46
CA ASP A 174 1.60 18.44 13.30
C ASP A 174 1.72 19.74 12.52
N HIS A 175 0.71 20.61 12.53
CA HIS A 175 0.85 22.03 12.22
C HIS A 175 -0.32 22.83 12.79
N HIS A 176 -0.06 24.09 13.14
CA HIS A 176 -0.93 25.15 13.72
C HIS A 176 -2.28 25.46 13.00
N LYS A 177 -2.99 24.45 12.48
CA LYS A 177 -4.23 24.50 11.72
C LYS A 177 -5.23 23.49 12.33
N PRO A 178 -6.55 23.61 12.09
CA PRO A 178 -7.53 22.73 12.72
C PRO A 178 -7.18 21.26 12.47
N ILE A 179 -7.44 20.42 13.48
CA ILE A 179 -7.26 18.97 13.42
C ILE A 179 -7.92 18.46 12.13
N TYR A 180 -7.10 17.99 11.19
CA TYR A 180 -7.59 17.40 9.94
C TYR A 180 -7.60 15.89 10.10
N GLY A 181 -8.81 15.32 10.09
CA GLY A 181 -8.98 13.88 10.10
C GLY A 181 -10.29 13.45 10.73
N ASP A 182 -11.19 12.88 9.94
CA ASP A 182 -12.40 12.22 10.45
C ASP A 182 -12.21 10.70 10.35
N VAL A 183 -11.98 10.08 11.50
CA VAL A 183 -11.83 8.62 11.62
C VAL A 183 -13.17 7.89 11.79
N THR A 184 -14.31 8.58 11.76
CA THR A 184 -15.64 7.97 11.93
C THR A 184 -15.88 6.85 10.92
N ASN A 185 -15.55 7.10 9.64
CA ASN A 185 -15.71 6.08 8.61
C ASN A 185 -14.66 4.95 8.68
N LEU A 186 -13.49 5.22 9.27
CA LEU A 186 -12.52 4.17 9.58
C LEU A 186 -13.07 3.26 10.67
N ALA A 187 -13.51 3.84 11.79
CA ALA A 187 -14.10 3.13 12.92
C ALA A 187 -15.34 2.30 12.50
N ALA A 188 -16.21 2.88 11.67
CA ALA A 188 -17.35 2.17 11.12
C ALA A 188 -16.94 0.97 10.26
N GLY A 189 -15.91 1.13 9.41
CA GLY A 189 -15.41 0.07 8.53
C GLY A 189 -14.71 -1.09 9.25
N ILE A 190 -14.18 -0.87 10.46
CA ILE A 190 -13.53 -1.90 11.28
C ILE A 190 -14.38 -2.34 12.49
N SER A 191 -15.70 -2.15 12.43
CA SER A 191 -16.59 -2.36 13.57
C SER A 191 -16.77 -3.82 13.99
N ASN A 192 -16.51 -4.79 13.11
CA ASN A 192 -16.75 -6.23 13.33
C ASN A 192 -15.49 -7.03 13.70
N ILE A 193 -14.53 -6.42 14.40
CA ILE A 193 -13.21 -7.01 14.70
C ILE A 193 -13.17 -7.71 16.06
N THR A 194 -12.27 -8.69 16.22
CA THR A 194 -12.03 -9.35 17.51
C THR A 194 -10.93 -8.69 18.32
N THR A 195 -9.92 -8.13 17.64
CA THR A 195 -8.74 -7.56 18.28
C THR A 195 -8.40 -6.22 17.66
N LEU A 196 -8.31 -5.18 18.50
CA LEU A 196 -7.85 -3.84 18.14
C LEU A 196 -6.60 -3.49 18.94
N HIS A 197 -5.50 -3.25 18.25
CA HIS A 197 -4.30 -2.66 18.81
C HIS A 197 -4.20 -1.19 18.36
N LEU A 198 -4.08 -0.28 19.32
CA LEU A 198 -3.85 1.14 19.07
C LEU A 198 -2.44 1.50 19.52
N SER A 199 -1.73 2.29 18.70
CA SER A 199 -0.49 2.93 19.14
C SER A 199 -0.80 4.11 20.07
N PRO A 200 0.15 4.53 20.94
CA PRO A 200 0.01 5.76 21.73
C PRO A 200 -0.28 6.99 20.89
N ASP A 201 0.32 7.08 19.69
CA ASP A 201 0.14 8.20 18.76
C ASP A 201 -1.31 8.30 18.23
N SER A 202 -2.06 7.19 18.29
CA SER A 202 -3.45 7.10 17.80
C SER A 202 -4.51 7.57 18.81
N LEU A 203 -4.11 7.96 20.03
CA LEU A 203 -5.02 8.31 21.12
C LEU A 203 -5.09 9.83 21.32
N GLU A 204 -6.29 10.40 21.23
CA GLU A 204 -6.56 11.77 21.67
C GLU A 204 -7.08 11.74 23.13
N VAL A 205 -6.51 12.57 24.00
CA VAL A 205 -6.98 12.75 25.38
C VAL A 205 -7.97 13.91 25.41
N CYS A 206 -9.26 13.60 25.51
CA CYS A 206 -10.29 14.61 25.79
C CYS A 206 -10.26 14.99 27.28
N MET A 207 -9.93 16.24 27.60
CA MET A 207 -10.06 16.84 28.93
C MET A 207 -11.31 17.71 29.04
#